data_AF-A0AAD4GRW7-F1
#
_entry.id   AF-A0AAD4GRW7-F1
#
_cell.length_a   1.000
_cell.length_b   1.000
_cell.length_c   1.000
_cell.angle_alpha   90.00
_cell.angle_beta   90.00
_cell.angle_gamma   90.00
#
_symmetry.space_group_name_H-M   'P 1'
#
loop_
_entity.id
_entity.type
_entity.pdbx_description
1 polymer ?
#
loop_
_entity_poly.entity_id
_entity_poly.type
_entity_poly.pdbx_seq_one_letter_code
_entity_poly.pdbx_strand_id
1 'polypeptide(L)' 'MADLGSTMHFTASSFSSYEEFRDHVVSNIRDATGCPVLVYEDAGQTWVQNVCDHIETQMESRSVRKNYNSLTREFWLQL' A
#
# COMPACT_ATOMS: atom_id res chain seq x y z
N MET A 1 -16.71 -3.35 -20.59
CA MET A 1 -16.85 -3.80 -19.20
C MET A 1 -15.72 -3.15 -18.44
N ALA A 2 -16.02 -2.31 -17.45
CA ALA A 2 -14.97 -1.73 -16.61
C ALA A 2 -14.37 -2.87 -15.80
N ASP A 3 -13.09 -3.15 -16.00
CA ASP A 3 -12.33 -4.10 -15.20
C ASP A 3 -12.38 -3.60 -13.75
N LEU A 4 -13.12 -4.30 -12.90
CA LEU A 4 -13.14 -4.02 -11.45
C LEU A 4 -11.75 -4.43 -10.96
N GLY A 5 -10.84 -3.46 -10.84
CA GLY A 5 -9.45 -3.70 -10.50
C GLY A 5 -9.30 -4.70 -9.37
N SER A 6 -8.44 -5.71 -9.58
CA SER A 6 -8.20 -6.77 -8.61
C SER A 6 -7.86 -6.19 -7.24
N THR A 7 -8.61 -6.59 -6.21
CA THR A 7 -8.28 -6.25 -4.82
C THR A 7 -7.42 -7.36 -4.23
N MET A 8 -6.26 -6.99 -3.71
CA MET A 8 -5.28 -7.90 -3.11
C MET A 8 -5.12 -7.59 -1.63
N HIS A 9 -5.24 -8.62 -0.79
CA HIS A 9 -5.14 -8.51 0.66
C HIS A 9 -3.81 -9.09 1.14
N PHE A 10 -3.19 -8.38 2.08
CA PHE A 10 -1.97 -8.76 2.75
C PHE A 10 -2.12 -8.48 4.24
N THR A 11 -1.40 -9.24 5.07
CA THR A 11 -1.32 -8.96 6.52
C THR A 11 0.03 -8.34 6.82
N ALA A 12 0.06 -7.16 7.44
CA ALA A 12 1.30 -6.44 7.74
C ALA A 12 2.24 -7.22 8.68
N SER A 13 1.69 -8.10 9.52
CA SER A 13 2.45 -9.00 10.39
C SER A 13 3.20 -10.12 9.65
N SER A 14 2.92 -10.32 8.36
CA SER A 14 3.69 -11.24 7.51
C SER A 14 5.05 -10.70 7.08
N PHE A 15 5.31 -9.40 7.28
CA PHE A 15 6.60 -8.78 7.01
C PHE A 15 7.44 -8.76 8.29
N SER A 16 8.70 -9.19 8.20
CA SER A 16 9.61 -9.29 9.35
C SER A 16 10.14 -7.91 9.78
N SER A 17 10.10 -6.92 8.89
CA SER A 17 10.59 -5.58 9.11
C SER A 17 9.81 -4.53 8.32
N TYR A 18 10.00 -3.26 8.68
CA TYR A 18 9.46 -2.13 7.93
C TYR A 18 10.02 -2.07 6.51
N GLU A 19 11.31 -2.39 6.33
CA GLU A 19 11.96 -2.38 5.02
C GLU A 19 11.32 -3.39 4.07
N GLU A 20 11.03 -4.61 4.54
CA GLU A 20 10.32 -5.62 3.75
C GLU A 20 8.92 -5.15 3.34
N PHE A 21 8.17 -4.57 4.29
CA PHE A 21 6.85 -4.01 4.03
C PHE A 21 6.90 -2.89 2.99
N ARG A 22 7.82 -1.92 3.16
CA ARG A 22 8.02 -0.80 2.24
C ARG A 22 8.39 -1.29 0.85
N ASP A 23 9.36 -2.19 0.74
CA ASP A 23 9.85 -2.68 -0.55
C ASP A 23 8.76 -3.47 -1.29
N HIS A 24 7.92 -4.21 -0.57
CA HIS A 24 6.75 -4.86 -1.13
C HIS A 24 5.72 -3.86 -1.66
N VAL A 25 5.37 -2.83 -0.88
CA VAL A 25 4.44 -1.76 -1.30
C VAL A 25 4.97 -1.06 -2.57
N VAL A 26 6.24 -0.65 -2.53
CA VAL A 26 6.93 0.04 -3.63
C VAL A 26 6.98 -0.81 -4.89
N SER A 27 7.28 -2.11 -4.76
CA SER A 27 7.31 -3.02 -5.89
C SER A 27 5.93 -3.17 -6.53
N ASN A 28 4.86 -3.31 -5.73
CA ASN A 28 3.50 -3.34 -6.28
C ASN A 28 3.13 -2.02 -6.98
N ILE A 29 3.48 -0.85 -6.41
CA ILE A 29 3.24 0.45 -7.06
C ILE A 29 3.97 0.53 -8.41
N ARG A 30 5.23 0.10 -8.47
CA ARG A 30 6.05 0.14 -9.67
C ARG A 30 5.54 -0.82 -10.74
N ASP A 31 5.21 -2.03 -10.34
CA ASP A 31 4.96 -3.17 -11.23
C ASP A 31 3.46 -3.34 -11.54
N ALA A 32 2.58 -2.57 -10.88
CA ALA A 32 1.14 -2.60 -11.13
C ALA A 32 0.81 -2.30 -12.59
N THR A 33 0.03 -3.22 -13.16
CA THR A 33 -0.67 -3.07 -14.43
C THR A 33 -2.16 -2.94 -14.15
N GLY A 34 -2.81 -1.94 -14.73
CA GLY A 34 -4.19 -1.58 -14.39
C GLY A 34 -4.29 -0.77 -13.09
N CYS A 35 -5.45 -0.84 -12.42
CA CYS A 35 -5.75 -0.08 -11.19
C CYS A 35 -6.13 -1.00 -10.02
N PRO A 36 -5.22 -1.87 -9.55
CA PRO A 36 -5.49 -2.73 -8.41
C PRO A 36 -5.68 -1.94 -7.11
N VAL A 37 -6.39 -2.56 -6.17
CA VAL A 37 -6.46 -2.08 -4.79
C VAL A 37 -5.65 -3.02 -3.91
N LEU A 38 -4.70 -2.48 -3.16
CA LEU A 38 -3.95 -3.23 -2.15
C LEU A 38 -4.53 -2.92 -0.78
N VAL A 39 -4.76 -3.93 0.03
CA VAL A 39 -5.23 -3.80 1.41
C VAL A 39 -4.23 -4.50 2.32
N TYR A 40 -3.71 -3.77 3.29
CA TYR A 40 -2.79 -4.24 4.32
C TYR A 40 -3.51 -4.22 5.67
N GLU A 41 -3.82 -5.39 6.18
CA GLU A 41 -4.45 -5.62 7.47
C GLU A 41 -3.41 -5.57 8.59
N ASP A 42 -3.83 -5.22 9.81
CA ASP A 42 -2.95 -5.09 11.00
C ASP A 42 -1.78 -4.12 10.85
N ALA A 43 -1.84 -3.19 9.89
CA ALA A 43 -0.76 -2.25 9.61
C ALA A 43 -0.57 -1.28 10.80
N GLY A 44 0.67 -1.22 11.29
CA GLY A 44 1.05 -0.30 12.36
C GLY A 44 1.09 1.14 11.85
N GLN A 45 0.51 2.08 12.60
CA GLN A 45 0.41 3.49 12.20
C GLN A 45 1.77 4.10 11.79
N THR A 46 2.84 3.80 12.53
CA THR A 46 4.19 4.30 12.21
C THR A 46 4.68 3.81 10.85
N TRP A 47 4.46 2.53 10.53
CA TRP A 47 4.86 1.97 9.23
C TRP A 47 4.07 2.59 8.09
N VAL A 48 2.76 2.78 8.31
CA VAL A 48 1.87 3.41 7.32
C VAL A 48 2.26 4.86 7.06
N GLN A 49 2.58 5.62 8.10
CA GLN A 49 3.03 7.00 7.94
C GLN A 49 4.35 7.06 7.16
N ASN A 50 5.34 6.26 7.57
CA ASN A 50 6.65 6.24 6.91
C ASN A 50 6.56 5.80 5.44
N VAL A 51 5.69 4.83 5.09
CA VAL A 51 5.53 4.39 3.69
C VAL A 51 4.80 5.45 2.87
N CYS A 52 3.82 6.15 3.43
CA CYS A 52 3.15 7.27 2.76
C CYS A 52 4.14 8.38 2.43
N ASP A 53 4.99 8.77 3.38
CA ASP A 53 6.04 9.77 3.19
C ASP A 53 7.04 9.32 2.11
N HIS A 54 7.38 8.03 2.09
CA HIS A 54 8.26 7.46 1.07
C HIS A 54 7.64 7.51 -0.34
N ILE A 55 6.35 7.17 -0.47
CA ILE A 55 5.63 7.24 -1.74
C ILE A 55 5.56 8.70 -2.23
N GLU A 56 5.27 9.64 -1.34
CA GLU A 56 5.19 11.07 -1.69
C GLU A 56 6.53 11.62 -2.15
N THR A 57 7.62 11.24 -1.50
CA THR A 57 8.95 11.77 -1.84
C THR A 57 9.61 11.12 -3.05
N GLN A 58 9.36 9.83 -3.29
CA GLN A 58 10.07 9.06 -4.33
C GLN A 58 9.22 8.74 -5.56
N MET A 59 7.89 8.89 -5.48
CA MET A 59 6.96 8.43 -6.52
C MET A 59 5.95 9.49 -6.98
N GLU A 60 6.30 10.78 -6.88
CA GLU A 60 5.42 11.93 -7.24
C GLU A 60 4.74 11.82 -8.62
N SER A 61 5.33 11.08 -9.56
CA SER A 61 4.76 10.91 -10.90
C SER A 61 3.59 9.91 -10.99
N ARG A 62 3.35 9.08 -9.97
CA ARG A 62 2.23 8.12 -9.95
C ARG A 62 1.09 8.60 -9.05
N SER A 63 -0.12 8.58 -9.59
CA SER A 63 -1.35 8.92 -8.85
C SER A 63 -1.81 7.76 -7.97
N VAL A 64 -1.14 7.55 -6.83
CA VAL A 64 -1.52 6.54 -5.84
C VAL A 64 -2.46 7.15 -4.80
N ARG A 65 -3.68 6.62 -4.68
CA ARG A 65 -4.58 6.99 -3.57
C ARG A 65 -4.26 6.12 -2.36
N LYS A 66 -4.25 6.73 -1.18
CA LYS A 66 -3.79 6.14 0.08
C LYS A 66 -4.81 6.44 1.16
N ASN A 67 -5.10 5.48 2.02
CA ASN A 67 -5.91 5.73 3.21
C ASN A 67 -5.59 4.72 4.29
N TYR A 68 -5.67 5.19 5.54
CA TYR A 68 -5.46 4.36 6.71
C TYR A 68 -6.64 4.51 7.66
N ASN A 69 -7.24 3.39 8.05
CA ASN A 69 -8.21 3.34 9.13
C ASN A 69 -7.51 2.87 10.41
N SER A 70 -7.31 3.78 11.36
CA SER A 70 -6.64 3.48 12.62
C SER A 70 -7.47 2.59 13.56
N LEU A 71 -8.80 2.53 13.38
CA LEU A 71 -9.68 1.67 14.19
C LEU A 71 -9.60 0.21 13.76
N THR A 72 -9.57 -0.05 12.46
CA THR A 72 -9.45 -1.41 11.91
C THR A 72 -8.00 -1.81 11.62
N ARG A 73 -7.07 -0.86 11.70
CA ARG A 73 -5.65 -1.00 11.32
C ARG A 73 -5.47 -1.44 9.87
N GLU A 74 -6.41 -1.06 9.01
CA GLU A 74 -6.34 -1.35 7.58
C GLU A 74 -5.74 -0.16 6.83
N PHE A 75 -4.70 -0.44 6.06
CA PHE A 75 -4.11 0.51 5.13
C PHE A 75 -4.41 0.07 3.70
N TRP A 76 -5.02 0.94 2.89
CA TRP A 76 -5.28 0.62 1.49
C TRP A 76 -4.63 1.61 0.52
N LEU A 77 -4.25 1.06 -0.63
CA LEU A 77 -3.65 1.74 -1.77
C LEU A 77 -4.49 1.46 -3.01
N GLN A 78 -4.81 2.49 -3.80
CA GLN A 78 -5.33 2.33 -5.15
C GLN A 78 -4.29 2.85 -6.14
N LEU A 79 -3.82 1.97 -7.02
CA LEU A 79 -2.70 2.21 -7.93
C LEU A 79 -3.12 2.69 -9.32
#